data_AF-A0A822E4N5-F1
#
_entry.id   AF-A0A822E4N5-F1
#
_cell.length_a   1.000
_cell.length_b   1.000
_cell.length_c   1.000
_cell.angle_alpha   90.00
_cell.angle_beta   90.00
_cell.angle_gamma   90.00
#
_symmetry.space_group_name_H-M   'P 1'
#
loop_
_entity.id
_entity.type
_entity.pdbx_description
1 polymer ?
#
loop_
_entity_poly.entity_id
_entity_poly.type
_entity_poly.pdbx_seq_one_letter_code
_entity_poly.pdbx_strand_id
1 'polypeptide(L)'
;MFSIYKTIHPPTGIEHAVWARFISPLENSLILSSANYLYVYRITSHALKFECLHTFVLWGNICSITPCRLGPSSSSSSSLIPSK
;
A
#
# COMPACT_ATOMS: atom_id res chain seq x y z
N MET A 1 -9.92 20.42 32.19
CA MET A 1 -11.01 20.31 31.20
C MET A 1 -10.63 19.20 30.22
N PHE A 2 -11.52 18.24 29.94
CA PHE A 2 -11.23 17.12 29.04
C PHE A 2 -11.93 17.32 27.69
N SER A 3 -11.33 16.86 26.59
CA SER A 3 -11.89 16.90 25.24
C SER A 3 -11.62 15.58 24.51
N ILE A 4 -12.52 15.21 23.59
CA ILE A 4 -12.44 14.00 22.75
C ILE A 4 -12.48 14.44 21.29
N TYR A 5 -11.58 13.87 20.49
CA TYR A 5 -11.52 14.10 19.05
C TYR A 5 -12.02 12.87 18.27
N LYS A 6 -12.77 13.10 17.18
CA LYS A 6 -13.24 12.06 16.25
C LYS A 6 -13.20 12.59 14.82
N THR A 7 -12.53 11.86 13.93
CA THR A 7 -12.51 12.14 12.49
C THR A 7 -13.83 11.72 11.84
N ILE A 8 -14.47 12.62 11.09
CA ILE A 8 -15.75 12.34 10.39
C ILE A 8 -15.50 11.83 8.96
N HIS A 9 -14.50 12.39 8.27
CA HIS A 9 -14.15 12.03 6.90
C HIS A 9 -12.66 11.67 6.82
N PRO A 10 -12.30 10.49 6.30
CA PRO A 10 -10.90 10.11 6.15
C PRO A 10 -10.21 11.00 5.10
N PRO A 11 -8.90 11.23 5.20
CA PRO A 11 -8.15 11.98 4.21
C PRO A 11 -8.13 11.21 2.88
N THR A 12 -8.59 11.86 1.81
CA THR A 12 -8.72 11.26 0.47
C THR A 12 -7.54 11.55 -0.45
N GLY A 13 -6.66 12.50 -0.08
CA GLY A 13 -5.48 12.82 -0.88
C GLY A 13 -4.51 11.64 -0.93
N ILE A 14 -4.04 11.28 -2.13
CA ILE A 14 -3.03 10.24 -2.30
C ILE A 14 -1.67 10.93 -2.41
N GLU A 15 -0.75 10.59 -1.52
CA GLU A 15 0.59 11.17 -1.46
C GLU A 15 1.62 10.26 -2.11
N HIS A 16 1.47 8.94 -1.95
CA HIS A 16 2.34 7.96 -2.56
C HIS A 16 1.58 6.76 -3.09
N ALA A 17 2.15 6.12 -4.12
CA ALA A 17 1.62 4.92 -4.74
C ALA A 17 2.77 3.97 -5.08
N VAL A 18 2.61 2.70 -4.72
CA VAL A 18 3.62 1.66 -4.92
C VAL A 18 2.97 0.41 -5.47
N TRP A 19 3.65 -0.21 -6.43
CA TRP A 19 3.27 -1.50 -6.99
C TRP A 19 4.20 -2.58 -6.46
N ALA A 20 3.69 -3.48 -5.61
CA ALA A 20 4.51 -4.50 -4.98
C ALA A 20 3.70 -5.74 -4.56
N ARG A 21 4.42 -6.83 -4.28
CA ARG A 21 3.86 -8.07 -3.76
C ARG A 21 3.68 -7.94 -2.25
N PHE A 22 2.50 -7.49 -1.83
CA PHE A 22 2.23 -7.22 -0.42
C PHE A 22 1.61 -8.43 0.29
N ILE A 23 0.53 -8.97 -0.28
CA ILE A 23 -0.25 -10.06 0.35
C ILE A 23 0.32 -11.43 -0.03
N SER A 24 0.64 -11.63 -1.30
CA SER A 24 1.06 -12.92 -1.83
C SER A 24 2.27 -12.75 -2.76
N PRO A 25 3.16 -13.75 -2.84
CA PRO A 25 4.32 -13.71 -3.73
C PRO A 25 3.95 -13.86 -5.21
N LEU A 26 2.72 -14.28 -5.53
CA LEU A 26 2.26 -14.54 -6.90
C LEU A 26 1.55 -13.34 -7.53
N GLU A 27 0.88 -12.53 -6.72
CA GLU A 27 0.10 -11.39 -7.18
C GLU A 27 0.72 -10.07 -6.70
N ASN A 28 0.74 -9.09 -7.60
CA ASN A 28 1.10 -7.74 -7.25
C ASN A 28 -0.17 -7.00 -6.79
N SER A 29 0.00 -6.13 -5.80
CA SER A 29 -1.05 -5.27 -5.27
C SER A 29 -0.63 -3.80 -5.40
N LEU A 30 -1.61 -2.93 -5.59
CA LEU A 30 -1.41 -1.49 -5.59
C LEU A 30 -1.55 -0.98 -4.16
N ILE A 31 -0.47 -0.48 -3.60
CA ILE A 31 -0.44 0.10 -2.27
C ILE A 31 -0.50 1.61 -2.44
N LEU A 32 -1.52 2.25 -1.87
CA LEU A 32 -1.68 3.69 -1.87
C LEU A 32 -1.54 4.20 -0.44
N SER A 33 -0.83 5.32 -0.28
CA SER A 33 -0.81 6.05 0.99
C SER A 33 -1.47 7.41 0.83
N SER A 34 -2.31 7.74 1.80
CA SER A 34 -2.76 9.08 2.12
C SER A 34 -1.94 9.59 3.32
N ALA A 35 -2.37 10.69 3.95
CA ALA A 35 -1.67 11.29 5.08
C ALA A 35 -1.38 10.25 6.19
N ASN A 36 -2.41 9.67 6.79
CA ASN A 36 -2.27 8.66 7.86
C ASN A 36 -3.04 7.37 7.56
N TYR A 37 -3.39 7.13 6.29
CA TYR A 37 -4.09 5.93 5.84
C TYR A 37 -3.25 5.21 4.79
N LEU A 38 -3.23 3.88 4.88
CA LEU A 38 -2.61 3.00 3.90
C LEU A 38 -3.67 2.06 3.33
N TYR A 39 -3.82 2.08 2.02
CA TYR A 39 -4.80 1.29 1.28
C TYR A 39 -4.07 0.24 0.43
N VAL A 40 -4.62 -0.97 0.41
CA VAL A 40 -4.14 -2.05 -0.46
C VAL A 40 -5.25 -2.40 -1.43
N TYR A 41 -4.97 -2.23 -2.72
CA TYR A 41 -5.87 -2.48 -3.82
C TYR A 41 -5.43 -3.66 -4.66
N ARG A 42 -6.42 -4.40 -5.16
CA ARG A 42 -6.25 -5.41 -6.20
C ARG A 42 -6.90 -4.92 -7.50
N ILE A 43 -6.25 -5.20 -8.62
CA ILE A 43 -6.75 -4.86 -9.94
C ILE A 43 -7.47 -6.08 -10.51
N THR A 44 -8.76 -5.93 -10.80
CA THR A 44 -9.53 -6.98 -11.47
C THR A 44 -9.52 -6.74 -12.97
N SER A 45 -8.93 -7.68 -13.73
CA SER A 45 -8.73 -7.58 -15.19
C SER A 45 -10.03 -7.42 -15.98
N HIS A 46 -11.12 -8.04 -15.54
CA HIS A 46 -12.39 -8.06 -16.26
C HIS A 46 -13.13 -6.72 -16.30
N ALA A 47 -12.89 -5.83 -15.34
CA ALA A 47 -13.68 -4.60 -15.18
C ALA A 47 -12.83 -3.33 -15.11
N LEU A 48 -11.50 -3.43 -15.24
CA LEU A 48 -10.54 -2.33 -15.00
C LEU A 48 -10.87 -1.58 -13.69
N LYS A 49 -11.29 -2.33 -12.68
CA LYS A 49 -11.75 -1.81 -11.39
C LYS A 49 -10.75 -2.16 -10.31
N PHE A 50 -10.45 -1.18 -9.47
CA PHE A 50 -9.69 -1.37 -8.25
C PHE A 50 -10.61 -1.83 -7.12
N GLU A 51 -10.29 -2.97 -6.53
CA GLU A 51 -10.95 -3.50 -5.34
C GLU A 51 -10.08 -3.20 -4.11
N CYS A 52 -10.62 -2.49 -3.12
CA CYS A 52 -9.91 -2.23 -1.88
C CYS A 52 -9.95 -3.48 -1.00
N LEU A 53 -8.80 -4.12 -0.81
CA LEU A 53 -8.66 -5.30 0.04
C LEU A 53 -8.53 -4.91 1.52
N HIS A 54 -7.63 -3.98 1.80
CA HIS A 54 -7.33 -3.56 3.17
C HIS A 54 -7.14 -2.06 3.29
N THR A 55 -7.58 -1.51 4.43
CA THR A 55 -7.35 -0.13 4.83
C THR A 55 -6.77 -0.13 6.24
N PHE A 56 -5.61 0.48 6.40
CA PHE A 56 -4.92 0.62 7.68
C PHE A 56 -4.89 2.08 8.09
N VAL A 57 -5.19 2.35 9.36
CA VAL A 57 -5.07 3.68 9.95
C VAL A 57 -3.80 3.71 10.79
N LEU A 58 -2.91 4.64 10.48
CA LEU A 58 -1.65 4.84 11.18
C LEU A 58 -1.77 6.02 12.15
N TRP A 59 -1.02 5.96 13.25
CA TRP A 59 -0.92 7.05 14.23
C TRP A 59 0.32 7.89 13.94
N GLY A 60 0.30 8.51 12.76
CA GLY A 60 1.40 9.31 12.23
C GLY A 60 1.23 9.49 10.73
N ASN A 61 1.88 10.52 10.18
CA ASN A 61 1.83 10.78 8.75
C ASN A 61 2.90 10.00 8.00
N ILE A 62 2.55 9.50 6.83
CA ILE A 62 3.45 8.76 5.94
C ILE A 62 4.20 9.77 5.09
N CYS A 63 5.50 9.97 5.35
CA CYS A 63 6.31 10.91 4.55
C CYS A 63 6.97 10.26 3.33
N SER A 64 7.12 8.93 3.32
CA SER A 64 7.69 8.17 2.21
C SER A 64 7.33 6.69 2.31
N ILE A 65 7.23 6.00 1.17
CA ILE A 65 7.00 4.55 1.11
C ILE A 65 7.86 3.95 0.01
N THR A 66 8.57 2.87 0.33
CA THR A 66 9.43 2.15 -0.62
C THR A 66 9.27 0.66 -0.39
N PRO A 67 8.87 -0.14 -1.39
CA PRO A 67 8.86 -1.58 -1.26
C PRO A 67 10.29 -2.09 -1.35
N CYS A 68 10.65 -3.05 -0.50
CA CYS A 68 11.88 -3.79 -0.66
C CYS A 68 11.59 -5.28 -0.62
N ARG A 69 12.35 -6.04 -1.41
CA ARG A 69 12.29 -7.49 -1.40
C ARG A 69 13.53 -7.99 -0.67
N LEU A 70 13.32 -8.67 0.45
CA LEU A 70 14.40 -9.37 1.13
C LEU A 70 14.90 -10.51 0.23
N GLY A 71 16.18 -10.89 0.39
CA GLY A 71 16.83 -11.95 -0.38
C GLY A 71 16.02 -13.26 -0.41
N PRO A 72 16.37 -14.23 -1.28
CA PRO A 72 15.46 -15.28 -1.72
C PRO A 72 14.80 -16.07 -0.58
N SER A 73 13.59 -15.67 -0.20
CA SER A 73 12.69 -16.43 0.65
C SER A 73 11.85 -17.35 -0.23
N SER A 74 12.48 -18.40 -0.77
CA SER A 74 11.91 -19.63 -1.38
C SER A 74 10.67 -19.57 -2.29
N SER A 75 10.17 -18.41 -2.71
CA SER A 75 8.98 -18.30 -3.55
C SER A 75 9.12 -17.15 -4.55
N SER A 76 9.39 -17.53 -5.80
CA SER A 76 9.36 -16.75 -7.05
C SER A 76 10.58 -15.87 -7.40
N SER A 77 11.38 -16.41 -8.32
CA SER A 77 12.43 -15.77 -9.12
C SER A 77 12.02 -14.49 -9.87
N SER A 78 13.06 -13.72 -10.23
CA SER A 78 13.15 -12.68 -11.27
C SER A 78 12.28 -11.42 -11.18
N SER A 79 12.89 -10.29 -10.81
CA SER A 79 13.07 -9.12 -11.71
C SER A 79 13.88 -8.00 -11.02
N LEU A 80 15.04 -7.73 -11.63
CA LEU A 80 15.70 -6.42 -11.78
C LEU A 80 16.06 -5.65 -10.50
N ILE A 81 17.27 -5.93 -10.00
CA ILE A 81 18.09 -4.95 -9.28
C ILE A 81 18.60 -3.96 -10.33
N PRO A 82 18.45 -2.63 -10.17
CA PRO A 82 19.19 -1.69 -10.99
C PRO A 82 20.65 -1.76 -10.56
N SER A 83 21.50 -2.32 -11.42
CA SER A 83 22.95 -2.21 -11.33
C SER A 83 23.33 -0.74 -11.44
N LYS A 84 24.06 -0.26 -10.43
CA LYS A 84 24.71 1.04 -10.42
C LYS A 84 25.86 1.09 -11.42
#